data_AF-A0A2X1PQU1-F1
#
_entry.id   AF-A0A2X1PQU1-F1
#
_cell.length_a   1.000
_cell.length_b   1.000
_cell.length_c   1.000
_cell.angle_alpha   90.00
_cell.angle_beta   90.00
_cell.angle_gamma   90.00
#
_symmetry.space_group_name_H-M   'P 1'
#
loop_
_entity.id
_entity.type
_entity.pdbx_description
1 polymer ?
#
loop_
_entity_poly.entity_id
_entity_poly.type
_entity_poly.pdbx_seq_one_letter_code
_entity_poly.pdbx_strand_id
1 'polypeptide(L)'
;MRFTGDPDLTRGQLYSLLAELKKQGIKKINGDLVLDTSVFSSHDRGLGWIWNDLTMCFNSPPAAANIDNNCFYAELDANKNPGEIVKINVPAQFPIQVFGQVYVADSNEAPYCQLDVVVHDNNRYQVKGCLARQYKPFWLKFCRAKYGCLCCRDYSTSIKTIRY
;
A
#
# COMPACT_ATOMS: atom_id res chain seq x y z
N MET A 1 -20.29 2.68 -4.48
CA MET A 1 -19.78 3.50 -3.36
C MET A 1 -19.14 4.74 -3.93
N ARG A 2 -19.51 5.92 -3.43
CA ARG A 2 -18.97 7.18 -3.90
C ARG A 2 -17.94 7.71 -2.91
N PHE A 3 -16.73 7.99 -3.40
CA PHE A 3 -15.65 8.59 -2.64
C PHE A 3 -15.50 10.05 -3.04
N THR A 4 -15.26 10.92 -2.06
CA THR A 4 -15.25 12.37 -2.26
C THR A 4 -13.92 13.04 -1.87
N GLY A 5 -12.87 12.25 -1.63
CA GLY A 5 -11.56 12.76 -1.23
C GLY A 5 -11.42 13.01 0.27
N ASP A 6 -12.16 12.29 1.12
CA ASP A 6 -12.00 12.35 2.58
C ASP A 6 -10.58 11.87 2.96
N PRO A 7 -9.70 12.75 3.48
CA PRO A 7 -8.32 12.38 3.80
C PRO A 7 -8.21 11.48 5.04
N ASP A 8 -9.21 11.50 5.91
CA ASP A 8 -9.18 10.82 7.22
C ASP A 8 -10.00 9.51 7.21
N LEU A 9 -10.50 9.09 6.05
CA LEU A 9 -11.24 7.84 5.92
C LEU A 9 -10.36 6.65 6.28
N THR A 10 -10.76 5.92 7.32
CA THR A 10 -10.09 4.70 7.78
C THR A 10 -10.78 3.44 7.28
N ARG A 11 -10.04 2.33 7.22
CA ARG A 11 -10.65 1.00 6.97
C ARG A 11 -11.75 0.68 7.98
N GLY A 12 -11.58 1.08 9.25
CA GLY A 12 -12.57 0.83 10.29
C GLY A 12 -13.92 1.50 10.00
N GLN A 13 -13.91 2.79 9.65
CA GLN A 13 -15.13 3.53 9.27
C GLN A 13 -15.81 2.92 8.04
N LEU A 14 -15.00 2.50 7.08
CA LEU A 14 -15.48 1.85 5.89
C LEU A 14 -16.13 0.47 6.16
N TYR A 15 -15.52 -0.34 7.02
CA TYR A 15 -16.14 -1.58 7.48
C TYR A 15 -17.46 -1.32 8.20
N SER A 16 -17.53 -0.27 9.02
CA SER A 16 -18.78 0.15 9.68
C SER A 16 -19.84 0.56 8.66
N LEU A 17 -19.48 1.30 7.61
CA LEU A 17 -20.40 1.65 6.52
C LEU A 17 -20.95 0.40 5.81
N LEU A 18 -20.09 -0.58 5.53
CA LEU A 18 -20.50 -1.87 4.97
C LEU A 18 -21.39 -2.67 5.93
N ALA A 19 -21.12 -2.58 7.23
CA ALA A 19 -21.91 -3.25 8.26
C ALA A 19 -23.34 -2.68 8.36
N GLU A 20 -23.54 -1.38 8.10
CA GLU A 20 -24.88 -0.78 8.04
C GLU A 20 -25.72 -1.37 6.90
N LEU A 21 -25.13 -1.65 5.74
CA LEU A 21 -25.84 -2.35 4.65
C LEU A 21 -26.31 -3.75 5.09
N LYS A 22 -25.49 -4.46 5.87
CA LYS A 22 -25.86 -5.76 6.43
C LYS A 22 -27.02 -5.64 7.43
N LYS A 23 -27.04 -4.59 8.27
CA LYS A 23 -28.17 -4.30 9.19
C LYS A 23 -29.47 -4.02 8.45
N GLN A 24 -29.40 -3.42 7.25
CA GLN A 24 -30.55 -3.21 6.37
C GLN A 24 -31.04 -4.50 5.69
N GLY A 25 -30.49 -5.67 6.05
CA GLY A 25 -30.92 -6.97 5.52
C GLY A 25 -30.33 -7.29 4.14
N ILE A 26 -29.44 -6.44 3.61
CA ILE A 26 -28.71 -6.74 2.39
C ILE A 26 -27.70 -7.83 2.71
N LYS A 27 -28.10 -9.06 2.41
CA LYS A 27 -27.23 -10.22 2.53
C LYS A 27 -26.34 -10.28 1.30
N LYS A 28 -26.90 -10.17 0.09
CA LYS A 28 -26.20 -10.38 -1.18
C LYS A 28 -26.31 -9.24 -2.19
N ILE A 29 -25.17 -8.89 -2.77
CA ILE A 29 -25.06 -7.96 -3.89
C ILE A 29 -24.98 -8.80 -5.17
N ASN A 30 -26.06 -8.81 -5.96
CA ASN A 30 -26.16 -9.57 -7.22
C ASN A 30 -25.66 -8.78 -8.44
N GLY A 31 -24.72 -7.87 -8.25
CA GLY A 31 -24.17 -7.02 -9.32
C GLY A 31 -22.74 -6.59 -9.02
N ASP A 32 -22.24 -5.63 -9.80
CA ASP A 32 -20.87 -5.16 -9.67
C ASP A 32 -20.70 -4.17 -8.51
N LEU A 33 -19.55 -4.27 -7.86
CA LEU A 33 -19.11 -3.22 -6.94
C LEU A 33 -18.57 -2.06 -7.76
N VAL A 34 -19.36 -0.99 -7.88
CA VAL A 34 -18.94 0.24 -8.56
C VAL A 34 -18.31 1.19 -7.55
N LEU A 35 -17.09 1.64 -7.84
CA LEU A 35 -16.42 2.72 -7.12
C LEU A 35 -16.55 4.00 -7.94
N ASP A 36 -17.31 4.94 -7.41
CA ASP A 36 -17.47 6.26 -7.99
C ASP A 36 -16.41 7.20 -7.38
N THR A 37 -15.47 7.62 -8.23
CA THR A 37 -14.40 8.58 -7.92
C THR A 37 -14.51 9.82 -8.80
N SER A 38 -15.66 10.04 -9.46
CA SER A 38 -15.84 11.05 -10.49
C SER A 38 -15.75 12.50 -10.00
N VAL A 39 -15.66 12.71 -8.68
CA VAL A 39 -15.49 14.05 -8.08
C VAL A 39 -14.14 14.66 -8.48
N PHE A 40 -13.11 13.85 -8.64
CA PHE A 40 -11.78 14.28 -9.07
C PHE A 40 -11.53 13.79 -10.49
N SER A 41 -10.75 14.57 -11.23
CA SER A 41 -10.37 14.28 -12.61
C SER A 41 -8.90 14.62 -12.83
N SER A 42 -8.32 14.13 -13.93
CA SER A 42 -6.89 14.26 -14.22
C SER A 42 -6.01 13.46 -13.25
N HIS A 43 -4.78 13.92 -13.01
CA HIS A 43 -3.80 13.25 -12.15
C HIS A 43 -4.06 13.55 -10.66
N ASP A 44 -3.96 12.52 -9.82
CA ASP A 44 -3.96 12.65 -8.35
C ASP A 44 -2.62 13.16 -7.79
N ARG A 45 -1.81 13.83 -8.61
CA ARG A 45 -0.47 14.34 -8.26
C ARG A 45 -0.29 15.74 -8.82
N GLY A 46 0.28 16.63 -8.02
CA GLY A 46 0.58 17.99 -8.46
C GLY A 46 1.68 18.03 -9.53
N LEU A 47 1.58 19.01 -10.42
CA LEU A 47 2.67 19.33 -11.36
C LEU A 47 3.90 19.81 -10.57
N GLY A 48 5.08 19.34 -10.98
CA GLY A 48 6.34 19.70 -10.32
C GLY A 48 6.68 18.88 -9.08
N TRP A 49 5.86 17.89 -8.70
CA TRP A 49 6.21 16.96 -7.63
C TRP A 49 7.44 16.14 -7.99
N ILE A 50 8.38 16.03 -7.06
CA ILE A 50 9.63 15.29 -7.28
C ILE A 50 9.33 13.79 -7.31
N TRP A 51 9.84 13.12 -8.34
CA TRP A 51 9.45 11.75 -8.67
C TRP A 51 9.93 10.70 -7.66
N ASN A 52 11.04 10.95 -6.98
CA ASN A 52 11.64 10.07 -5.96
C ASN A 52 10.77 10.00 -4.69
N ASP A 53 10.11 11.10 -4.32
CA ASP A 53 9.27 11.18 -3.13
C ASP A 53 7.90 10.52 -3.34
N LEU A 54 7.52 10.21 -4.59
CA LEU A 54 6.21 9.66 -4.96
C LEU A 54 5.93 8.25 -4.43
N THR A 55 6.88 7.64 -3.72
CA THR A 55 6.73 6.34 -3.06
C THR A 55 6.60 6.46 -1.55
N MET A 56 6.87 7.65 -1.01
CA MET A 56 6.90 7.91 0.42
C MET A 56 5.50 8.27 0.92
N CYS A 57 5.17 7.77 2.11
CA CYS A 57 3.85 7.94 2.75
C CYS A 57 3.41 9.41 2.86
N PHE A 58 4.34 10.34 3.11
CA PHE A 58 4.00 11.77 3.22
C PHE A 58 3.54 12.39 1.89
N ASN A 59 3.95 11.79 0.77
CA ASN A 59 3.63 12.24 -0.58
C ASN A 59 2.61 11.31 -1.24
N SER A 60 1.77 10.67 -0.42
CA SER A 60 0.69 9.84 -0.92
C SER A 60 -0.27 10.65 -1.78
N PRO A 61 -0.74 10.12 -2.93
CA PRO A 61 -1.60 10.88 -3.83
C PRO A 61 -2.93 11.22 -3.12
N PRO A 62 -3.35 12.50 -3.08
CA PRO A 62 -4.64 12.92 -2.54
C PRO A 62 -5.78 12.60 -3.52
N ALA A 63 -5.97 11.30 -3.78
CA ALA A 63 -7.01 10.80 -4.68
C ALA A 63 -8.40 10.86 -4.04
N ALA A 64 -9.46 10.80 -4.87
CA ALA A 64 -10.84 10.78 -4.39
C ALA A 64 -11.09 9.60 -3.43
N ALA A 65 -10.53 8.43 -3.76
CA ALA A 65 -10.47 7.30 -2.85
C ALA A 65 -9.20 7.38 -2.00
N ASN A 66 -9.35 7.85 -0.77
CA ASN A 66 -8.29 7.82 0.23
C ASN A 66 -8.69 6.90 1.39
N ILE A 67 -7.84 5.92 1.72
CA ILE A 67 -8.08 4.99 2.84
C ILE A 67 -6.79 4.84 3.62
N ASP A 68 -6.85 5.07 4.94
CA ASP A 68 -5.69 5.04 5.84
C ASP A 68 -4.53 5.92 5.30
N ASN A 69 -4.84 7.14 4.87
CA ASN A 69 -3.88 8.09 4.27
C ASN A 69 -3.18 7.57 3.01
N ASN A 70 -3.75 6.58 2.33
CA ASN A 70 -3.16 5.93 1.17
C ASN A 70 -1.78 5.31 1.44
N CYS A 71 -1.54 4.94 2.69
CA CYS A 71 -0.26 4.50 3.16
C CYS A 71 -0.32 3.04 3.67
N PHE A 72 0.78 2.33 3.49
CA PHE A 72 0.97 1.00 4.06
C PHE A 72 2.40 0.86 4.56
N TYR A 73 2.61 -0.18 5.35
CA TYR A 73 3.92 -0.48 5.90
C TYR A 73 4.35 -1.89 5.56
N ALA A 74 5.65 -2.06 5.40
CA ALA A 74 6.32 -3.35 5.25
C ALA A 74 7.55 -3.37 6.17
N GLU A 75 7.93 -4.55 6.60
CA GLU A 75 9.10 -4.77 7.44
C GLU A 75 10.19 -5.46 6.61
N LEU A 76 11.42 -4.98 6.74
CA LEU A 76 12.62 -5.66 6.29
C LEU A 76 13.35 -6.25 7.51
N ASP A 77 13.43 -7.58 7.56
CA ASP A 77 14.25 -8.30 8.53
C ASP A 77 15.68 -8.44 7.99
N ALA A 78 16.51 -7.48 8.40
CA ALA A 78 17.92 -7.39 8.08
C ALA A 78 18.83 -7.76 9.27
N ASN A 79 18.32 -8.49 10.26
CA ASN A 79 19.15 -9.04 11.34
C ASN A 79 19.80 -10.36 10.90
N LYS A 80 20.56 -10.28 9.82
CA LYS A 80 21.22 -11.42 9.16
C LYS A 80 22.70 -11.11 8.95
N ASN A 81 23.48 -12.12 8.57
CA ASN A 81 24.89 -11.93 8.27
C ASN A 81 25.07 -11.25 6.91
N PRO A 82 26.20 -10.54 6.68
CA PRO A 82 26.51 -9.98 5.37
C PRO A 82 26.44 -11.02 4.25
N GLY A 83 25.87 -10.64 3.10
CA GLY A 83 25.60 -11.50 1.95
C GLY A 83 24.26 -12.24 2.00
N GLU A 84 23.59 -12.32 3.15
CA GLU A 84 22.29 -12.97 3.25
C GLU A 84 21.15 -12.10 2.72
N ILE A 85 20.14 -12.74 2.13
CA ILE A 85 18.94 -12.08 1.62
C ILE A 85 18.02 -11.67 2.78
N VAL A 86 17.64 -10.41 2.78
CA VAL A 86 16.70 -9.78 3.70
C VAL A 86 15.30 -10.35 3.47
N LYS A 87 14.61 -10.66 4.57
CA LYS A 87 13.22 -11.14 4.49
C LYS A 87 12.27 -9.95 4.53
N ILE A 88 11.36 -9.89 3.57
CA ILE A 88 10.33 -8.85 3.45
C ILE A 88 9.04 -9.39 4.07
N ASN A 89 8.55 -8.77 5.12
CA ASN A 89 7.25 -9.10 5.72
C ASN A 89 6.23 -8.00 5.41
N VAL A 90 5.16 -8.36 4.72
CA VAL A 90 4.02 -7.47 4.47
C VAL A 90 2.83 -7.96 5.28
N PRO A 91 2.19 -7.11 6.10
CA PRO A 91 0.98 -7.48 6.81
C PRO A 91 -0.16 -7.86 5.86
N ALA A 92 -0.82 -8.98 6.13
CA ALA A 92 -1.83 -9.57 5.24
C ALA A 92 -3.06 -8.67 4.98
N GLN A 93 -3.31 -7.67 5.84
CA GLN A 93 -4.39 -6.70 5.65
C GLN A 93 -4.15 -5.72 4.50
N PHE A 94 -2.95 -5.67 3.92
CA PHE A 94 -2.67 -4.84 2.76
C PHE A 94 -2.67 -5.72 1.50
N PRO A 95 -3.57 -5.50 0.53
CA PRO A 95 -3.60 -6.26 -0.73
C PRO A 95 -2.53 -5.76 -1.71
N ILE A 96 -1.29 -5.62 -1.24
CA ILE A 96 -0.15 -5.14 -2.02
C ILE A 96 0.93 -6.22 -2.07
N GLN A 97 1.79 -6.17 -3.08
CA GLN A 97 2.89 -7.13 -3.22
C GLN A 97 4.21 -6.39 -3.12
N VAL A 98 4.99 -6.66 -2.07
CA VAL A 98 6.38 -6.23 -1.98
C VAL A 98 7.27 -7.43 -2.26
N PHE A 99 8.17 -7.29 -3.23
CA PHE A 99 9.08 -8.35 -3.65
C PHE A 99 10.45 -7.75 -3.97
N GLY A 100 11.48 -8.57 -4.11
CA GLY A 100 12.81 -8.06 -4.41
C GLY A 100 13.91 -8.94 -3.84
N GLN A 101 15.14 -8.57 -4.20
CA GLN A 101 16.34 -9.15 -3.65
C GLN A 101 17.13 -8.00 -3.03
N VAL A 102 17.11 -7.96 -1.71
CA VAL A 102 17.89 -7.05 -0.91
C VAL A 102 18.78 -7.91 -0.04
N TYR A 103 20.08 -7.61 0.01
CA TYR A 103 21.01 -8.36 0.85
C TYR A 103 21.59 -7.47 1.95
N VAL A 104 22.09 -8.10 3.00
CA VAL A 104 22.81 -7.41 4.06
C VAL A 104 24.23 -7.10 3.58
N ALA A 105 24.61 -5.83 3.53
CA ALA A 105 25.96 -5.40 3.18
C ALA A 105 26.91 -5.51 4.39
N ASP A 106 28.20 -5.73 4.11
CA ASP A 106 29.24 -5.64 5.13
C ASP A 106 29.56 -4.17 5.50
N SER A 107 30.43 -3.94 6.47
CA SER A 107 30.78 -2.59 6.93
C SER A 107 31.50 -1.73 5.89
N ASN A 108 32.16 -2.35 4.90
CA ASN A 108 32.92 -1.65 3.87
C ASN A 108 32.02 -1.24 2.70
N GLU A 109 31.03 -2.08 2.36
CA GLU A 109 30.05 -1.83 1.30
C GLU A 109 28.86 -1.00 1.76
N ALA A 110 28.44 -1.13 3.03
CA ALA A 110 27.29 -0.44 3.59
C ALA A 110 27.24 1.08 3.33
N PRO A 111 28.36 1.85 3.35
CA PRO A 111 28.34 3.28 3.04
C PRO A 111 27.98 3.61 1.58
N TYR A 112 28.26 2.71 0.64
CA TYR A 112 28.00 2.90 -0.79
C TYR A 112 26.66 2.30 -1.22
N CYS A 113 26.10 1.47 -0.36
CA CYS A 113 24.88 0.76 -0.60
C CYS A 113 23.67 1.70 -0.63
N GLN A 114 22.79 1.51 -1.62
CA GLN A 114 21.49 2.17 -1.72
C GLN A 114 20.36 1.16 -1.54
N LEU A 115 19.27 1.60 -0.91
CA LEU A 115 18.04 0.82 -0.78
C LEU A 115 16.95 1.51 -1.59
N ASP A 116 16.63 0.95 -2.75
CA ASP A 116 15.72 1.56 -3.72
C ASP A 116 14.40 0.81 -3.80
N VAL A 117 13.35 1.54 -4.16
CA VAL A 117 12.03 0.96 -4.43
C VAL A 117 11.53 1.38 -5.80
N VAL A 118 11.23 0.38 -6.62
CA VAL A 118 10.64 0.55 -7.94
C VAL A 118 9.17 0.18 -7.87
N VAL A 119 8.32 1.13 -8.23
CA VAL A 119 6.87 0.92 -8.31
C VAL A 119 6.53 0.28 -9.65
N HIS A 120 5.76 -0.79 -9.59
CA HIS A 120 5.18 -1.49 -10.72
C HIS A 120 3.65 -1.35 -10.70
N ASP A 121 3.01 -1.70 -11.81
CA ASP A 121 1.54 -1.72 -11.89
C ASP A 121 0.90 -2.65 -10.85
N ASN A 122 -0.38 -2.38 -10.55
CA ASN A 122 -1.18 -3.14 -9.59
C ASN A 122 -0.63 -3.12 -8.15
N ASN A 123 -0.08 -1.98 -7.71
CA ASN A 123 0.47 -1.78 -6.36
C ASN A 123 1.49 -2.86 -5.98
N ARG A 124 2.38 -3.14 -6.93
CA ARG A 124 3.51 -4.04 -6.80
C ARG A 124 4.77 -3.21 -6.58
N TYR A 125 5.55 -3.52 -5.55
CA TYR A 125 6.73 -2.74 -5.15
C TYR A 125 7.94 -3.65 -5.16
N GLN A 126 8.93 -3.31 -5.98
CA GLN A 126 10.18 -4.04 -6.04
C GLN A 126 11.24 -3.32 -5.22
N VAL A 127 11.72 -3.94 -4.14
CA VAL A 127 12.83 -3.42 -3.32
C VAL A 127 14.15 -3.96 -3.88
N LYS A 128 15.16 -3.11 -4.01
CA LYS A 128 16.47 -3.43 -4.58
C LYS A 128 17.60 -2.85 -3.74
N GLY A 129 18.77 -3.42 -3.94
CA GLY A 129 20.02 -2.95 -3.34
C GLY A 129 20.36 -3.71 -2.08
N CYS A 130 20.79 -3.01 -1.06
CA CYS A 130 21.27 -3.61 0.17
C CYS A 130 21.00 -2.70 1.38
N LEU A 131 21.36 -3.17 2.57
CA LEU A 131 21.48 -2.32 3.75
C LEU A 131 22.46 -2.93 4.75
N ALA A 132 23.02 -2.10 5.62
CA ALA A 132 23.76 -2.59 6.77
C ALA A 132 22.87 -3.46 7.67
N ARG A 133 23.47 -4.43 8.36
CA ARG A 133 22.78 -5.27 9.34
C ARG A 133 22.02 -4.41 10.35
N GLN A 134 20.75 -4.73 10.55
CA GLN A 134 19.91 -4.05 11.53
C GLN A 134 19.63 -4.97 12.72
N TYR A 135 19.76 -4.46 13.94
CA TYR A 135 19.41 -5.20 15.17
C TYR A 135 17.93 -5.08 15.55
N LYS A 136 17.17 -4.28 14.79
CA LYS A 136 15.73 -4.07 14.94
C LYS A 136 15.05 -4.22 13.58
N PRO A 137 13.76 -4.60 13.54
CA PRO A 137 12.92 -4.51 12.36
C PRO A 137 13.04 -3.17 11.65
N PHE A 138 13.38 -3.18 10.36
CA PHE A 138 13.44 -1.96 9.56
C PHE A 138 12.09 -1.73 8.87
N TRP A 139 11.33 -0.78 9.40
CA TRP A 139 9.98 -0.47 8.90
C TRP A 139 10.04 0.52 7.75
N LEU A 140 9.49 0.12 6.61
CA LEU A 140 9.28 0.96 5.44
C LEU A 140 7.82 1.38 5.37
N LYS A 141 7.60 2.68 5.13
CA LYS A 141 6.27 3.25 4.91
C LYS A 141 6.16 3.72 3.47
N PHE A 142 5.25 3.10 2.74
CA PHE A 142 5.04 3.35 1.32
C PHE A 142 3.67 3.95 1.06
N CYS A 143 3.57 4.76 0.01
CA CYS A 143 2.28 5.20 -0.50
C CYS A 143 1.75 4.27 -1.60
N ARG A 144 0.42 4.20 -1.71
CA ARG A 144 -0.29 3.47 -2.76
C ARG A 144 -0.26 4.28 -4.06
N ALA A 145 0.22 3.66 -5.15
CA ALA A 145 0.51 4.36 -6.40
C ALA A 145 -0.70 4.55 -7.32
N LYS A 146 -1.72 3.69 -7.26
CA LYS A 146 -2.93 3.80 -8.11
C LYS A 146 -4.18 3.19 -7.46
N TYR A 147 -5.31 3.90 -7.55
CA TYR A 147 -6.57 3.53 -6.90
C TYR A 147 -7.66 2.95 -7.83
N GLY A 148 -7.59 3.17 -9.14
CA GLY A 148 -8.67 2.81 -10.07
C GLY A 148 -9.08 1.33 -10.09
N CYS A 149 -8.15 0.38 -9.91
CA CYS A 149 -8.47 -1.05 -9.91
C CYS A 149 -8.38 -1.73 -8.53
N LEU A 150 -7.66 -1.16 -7.57
CA LEU A 150 -7.26 -1.90 -6.36
C LEU A 150 -8.24 -1.76 -5.20
N CYS A 151 -8.97 -0.64 -5.07
CA CYS A 151 -10.12 -0.62 -4.15
C CYS A 151 -11.12 -1.72 -4.54
N CYS A 152 -11.37 -1.98 -5.84
CA CYS A 152 -12.24 -3.10 -6.20
C CYS A 152 -11.69 -4.45 -5.71
N ARG A 153 -10.38 -4.62 -5.53
CA ARG A 153 -9.77 -5.86 -5.02
C ARG A 153 -9.73 -5.93 -3.49
N ASP A 154 -9.40 -4.82 -2.79
CA ASP A 154 -9.51 -4.69 -1.32
C ASP A 154 -10.96 -5.03 -0.90
N TYR A 155 -11.95 -4.48 -1.63
CA TYR A 155 -13.35 -4.65 -1.33
C TYR A 155 -13.97 -5.88 -1.97
N SER A 156 -13.58 -6.33 -3.16
CA SER A 156 -14.07 -7.63 -3.65
C SER A 156 -13.57 -8.73 -2.73
N THR A 157 -12.37 -8.61 -2.14
CA THR A 157 -11.88 -9.59 -1.18
C THR A 157 -12.61 -9.41 0.15
N SER A 158 -12.75 -8.20 0.70
CA SER A 158 -13.52 -8.00 1.94
C SER A 158 -15.01 -8.31 1.80
N ILE A 159 -15.65 -8.03 0.67
CA ILE A 159 -17.08 -8.34 0.39
C ILE A 159 -17.26 -9.82 0.05
N LYS A 160 -16.29 -10.49 -0.59
CA LYS A 160 -16.30 -11.97 -0.71
C LYS A 160 -15.90 -12.66 0.59
N THR A 161 -15.18 -11.98 1.48
CA THR A 161 -14.78 -12.46 2.83
C THR A 161 -15.76 -12.01 3.92
N ILE A 162 -16.80 -11.23 3.57
CA ILE A 162 -18.12 -11.40 4.19
C ILE A 162 -18.58 -12.78 3.71
N ARG A 163 -18.01 -13.82 4.32
CA ARG A 163 -18.52 -15.17 4.21
C ARG A 163 -19.98 -15.10 4.67
N TYR A 164 -20.87 -15.56 3.79
CA TYR A 164 -22.16 -16.08 4.19
C TYR A 164 -21.95 -17.36 4.99
#